data_AF-A0A956S899-F1
#
_entry.id   AF-A0A956S899-F1
#
_cell.length_a   1.000
_cell.length_b   1.000
_cell.length_c   1.000
_cell.angle_alpha   90.00
_cell.angle_beta   90.00
_cell.angle_gamma   90.00
#
_symmetry.space_group_name_H-M   'P 1'
#
loop_
_entity.id
_entity.type
_entity.pdbx_description
1 polymer ?
#
loop_
_entity_poly.entity_id
_entity_poly.type
_entity_poly.pdbx_seq_one_letter_code
_entity_poly.pdbx_strand_id
1 'polypeptide(L)' 'FNLDTWKEAMEKNNLSIDFYANRERSYDEVFPWDHIDVGVSKKFLIRENEKAKSDTVTPDCRHKCNACGINAHDIGRGMC' A
#
# COMPACT_ATOMS: atom_id res chain seq x y z
N PHE A 1 -13.23 -16.93 12.76
CA PHE A 1 -11.76 -16.89 12.66
C PHE A 1 -11.20 -17.83 13.71
N ASN A 2 -10.46 -18.88 13.32
CA ASN A 2 -9.83 -19.85 14.24
C ASN A 2 -8.31 -19.81 14.01
N LEU A 3 -7.57 -19.19 14.93
CA LEU A 3 -6.14 -18.96 14.78
C LEU A 3 -5.32 -20.26 14.83
N ASP A 4 -5.76 -21.24 15.61
CA ASP A 4 -5.01 -22.47 15.84
C ASP A 4 -4.96 -23.34 14.58
N THR A 5 -6.06 -23.40 13.83
CA THR A 5 -6.08 -24.08 12.52
C THR A 5 -5.10 -23.45 11.52
N TRP A 6 -4.93 -22.13 11.54
CA TRP A 6 -3.95 -21.45 10.68
C TRP A 6 -2.52 -21.71 11.12
N LYS A 7 -2.25 -21.74 12.44
CA LYS A 7 -0.93 -22.07 12.97
C LYS A 7 -0.48 -23.47 12.55
N GLU A 8 -1.34 -24.47 12.74
CA GLU A 8 -1.06 -25.85 12.32
C GLU A 8 -0.82 -25.97 10.81
N ALA A 9 -1.61 -25.26 10.00
CA ALA A 9 -1.44 -25.26 8.54
C ALA A 9 -0.12 -24.63 8.12
N MET A 10 0.32 -23.54 8.75
CA MET A 10 1.61 -22.90 8.45
C MET A 10 2.78 -23.80 8.87
N GLU A 11 2.73 -24.41 10.05
CA GLU A 11 3.76 -25.34 10.52
C GLU A 11 3.93 -26.54 9.57
N LYS A 12 2.82 -27.14 9.11
CA LYS A 12 2.83 -28.26 8.15
C LYS A 12 3.49 -27.93 6.81
N ASN A 13 3.51 -26.66 6.43
CA ASN A 13 4.10 -26.18 5.18
C ASN A 13 5.47 -25.51 5.39
N ASN A 14 6.07 -25.62 6.58
CA ASN A 14 7.33 -24.96 6.95
C ASN A 14 7.27 -23.43 6.73
N LEU A 15 6.10 -22.82 6.94
CA LEU A 15 5.90 -21.38 6.83
C LEU A 15 5.95 -20.72 8.20
N SER A 16 6.65 -19.60 8.30
CA SER A 16 6.72 -18.78 9.51
C SER A 16 5.62 -17.71 9.48
N ILE A 17 4.77 -17.67 10.51
CA ILE A 17 3.70 -16.67 10.64
C ILE A 17 4.30 -15.27 10.87
N ASP A 18 5.36 -15.19 11.67
CA ASP A 18 6.05 -13.94 11.98
C ASP A 18 6.63 -13.28 10.72
N PHE A 19 7.12 -14.09 9.76
CA PHE A 19 7.57 -13.59 8.46
C PHE A 19 6.46 -12.89 7.67
N TYR A 20 5.22 -13.39 7.71
CA TYR A 20 4.14 -12.78 6.95
C TYR A 20 3.47 -11.62 7.69
N ALA A 21 3.36 -11.71 9.02
CA ALA A 21 2.62 -10.75 9.84
C ALA A 21 3.47 -9.55 10.28
N ASN A 22 4.75 -9.75 10.62
CA ASN A 22 5.58 -8.75 11.27
C ASN A 22 6.73 -8.23 10.40
N ARG A 23 6.84 -8.70 9.15
CA ARG A 23 7.89 -8.26 8.24
C ARG A 23 7.66 -6.81 7.83
N GLU A 24 8.64 -5.97 8.16
CA GLU A 24 8.76 -4.64 7.58
C GLU A 24 9.20 -4.77 6.11
N ARG A 25 8.49 -4.07 5.23
CA ARG A 25 8.68 -4.13 3.78
C ARG A 25 9.36 -2.86 3.30
N SER A 26 10.47 -3.01 2.57
CA SER A 26 11.16 -1.86 1.98
C SER A 26 10.42 -1.40 0.72
N TYR A 27 10.45 -0.11 0.41
CA TYR A 27 9.87 0.38 -0.85
C TYR A 27 10.66 -0.04 -2.09
N ASP A 28 11.90 -0.48 -1.91
CA ASP A 28 12.79 -0.93 -2.99
C ASP A 28 12.49 -2.37 -3.44
N GLU A 29 11.68 -3.11 -2.69
CA GLU A 29 11.27 -4.45 -3.11
C GLU A 29 10.16 -4.38 -4.16
N VAL A 30 10.14 -5.38 -5.06
CA VAL A 30 9.05 -5.55 -6.02
C VAL A 30 7.89 -6.23 -5.30
N PHE A 31 6.79 -5.51 -5.14
CA PHE A 31 5.59 -6.08 -4.55
C PHE A 31 4.83 -6.95 -5.55
N PRO A 32 4.18 -8.04 -5.10
CA PRO A 32 3.33 -8.86 -5.98
C PRO A 32 2.26 -8.04 -6.71
N TRP A 33 1.82 -6.92 -6.14
CA TRP A 33 0.81 -6.01 -6.71
C TRP A 33 1.39 -4.80 -7.45
N ASP A 34 2.71 -4.67 -7.60
CA ASP A 34 3.33 -3.52 -8.30
C ASP A 34 2.91 -3.42 -9.78
N HIS A 35 2.43 -4.52 -10.36
CA HIS A 35 1.92 -4.55 -11.73
C HIS A 35 0.48 -4.01 -11.87
N ILE A 36 -0.21 -3.73 -10.75
CA ILE A 36 -1.57 -3.22 -10.75
C ILE A 36 -1.54 -1.70 -10.89
N ASP A 37 -2.03 -1.19 -12.02
CA ASP A 37 -2.20 0.25 -12.23
C ASP A 37 -3.64 0.67 -11.88
N VAL A 38 -3.76 1.53 -10.86
CA VAL A 38 -5.04 2.13 -10.42
C VAL A 38 -5.13 3.62 -10.78
N GLY A 39 -4.22 4.14 -11.60
CA GLY A 39 -4.13 5.56 -11.97
C GLY A 39 -3.45 6.44 -10.91
N VAL A 40 -2.96 5.87 -9.82
CA VAL A 40 -2.19 6.56 -8.78
C VAL A 40 -0.75 6.07 -8.82
N SER A 41 0.20 7.00 -8.75
CA SER A 41 1.62 6.67 -8.84
C SER A 41 2.15 5.99 -7.56
N LYS A 42 3.03 4.99 -7.71
CA LYS A 42 3.74 4.35 -6.58
C LYS A 42 4.48 5.38 -5.70
N LYS A 43 5.08 6.41 -6.33
CA LYS A 43 5.75 7.51 -5.62
C LYS A 43 4.81 8.28 -4.68
N PHE A 44 3.56 8.51 -5.10
CA PHE A 44 2.56 9.13 -4.23
C PHE A 44 2.23 8.23 -3.04
N LEU A 45 1.97 6.94 -3.26
CA LEU A 45 1.64 5.99 -2.19
C LEU A 45 2.76 5.90 -1.14
N ILE A 46 4.03 5.87 -1.57
CA ILE A 46 5.19 5.90 -0.67
C ILE A 46 5.17 7.18 0.19
N ARG A 47 4.99 8.34 -0.43
CA ARG A 47 4.95 9.63 0.28
C ARG A 47 3.81 9.70 1.29
N GLU A 48 2.63 9.20 0.94
CA GLU A 48 1.48 9.17 1.85
C GLU A 48 1.67 8.20 3.01
N ASN A 49 2.35 7.06 2.78
CA ASN A 49 2.69 6.14 3.87
C ASN A 49 3.67 6.76 4.88
N GLU A 50 4.69 7.50 4.41
CA GLU A 50 5.62 8.23 5.28
C GLU A 50 4.93 9.35 6.07
N LYS A 51 3.96 10.03 5.46
CA LYS A 51 3.11 11.00 6.19
C LYS A 51 2.23 10.32 7.24
N ALA A 52 1.66 9.15 6.93
CA ALA A 52 0.84 8.39 7.87
C ALA A 52 1.67 7.95 9.09
N LYS A 53 2.92 7.51 8.88
CA LYS A 53 3.85 7.19 9.98
C LYS A 53 4.21 8.41 10.86
N SER A 54 4.06 9.62 10.33
CA SER A 54 4.36 10.88 11.03
C SER A 54 3.09 11.63 11.47
N ASP A 55 1.94 10.94 11.53
CA ASP A 55 0.63 11.48 11.92
C ASP A 55 0.23 12.77 11.16
N THR A 56 0.74 12.93 9.94
CA THR A 56 0.53 14.12 9.12
C THR A 56 -0.62 13.89 8.15
N VAL A 57 -1.66 14.70 8.26
CA VAL A 57 -2.83 14.62 7.39
C VAL A 57 -2.54 15.29 6.04
N THR A 58 -2.87 14.58 4.96
CA THR A 58 -2.87 15.17 3.62
C THR A 58 -4.16 15.96 3.40
N PRO A 59 -4.07 17.25 2.99
CA PRO A 59 -5.25 18.10 2.79
C PRO A 59 -6.09 17.64 1.60
N ASP A 60 -7.35 18.05 1.57
CA ASP A 60 -8.27 17.72 0.47
C ASP A 60 -7.78 18.29 -0.88
N CYS A 61 -7.88 17.48 -1.94
CA CYS A 61 -7.47 17.85 -3.30
C CYS A 61 -8.17 19.11 -3.83
N ARG A 62 -9.38 19.41 -3.36
CA ARG A 62 -10.17 20.60 -3.72
C ARG A 62 -9.52 21.91 -3.26
N HIS A 63 -8.71 21.86 -2.20
CA HIS A 63 -7.95 23.02 -1.73
C HIS A 63 -6.57 23.11 -2.38
N LYS A 64 -5.94 21.96 -2.63
CA LYS A 64 -4.64 21.86 -3.29
C LYS A 64 -4.46 20.47 -3.88
N CYS A 65 -4.18 20.39 -5.18
CA CYS A 65 -3.88 19.12 -5.83
C CYS A 65 -2.70 18.43 -5.14
N ASN A 66 -2.91 17.20 -4.68
CA ASN A 66 -1.87 16.40 -4.02
C ASN A 66 -0.92 15.68 -4.99
N ALA A 67 -1.12 15.84 -6.30
CA ALA A 67 -0.30 15.25 -7.35
C ALA A 67 -0.18 13.71 -7.23
N CYS A 68 -1.31 13.02 -7.00
CA CYS A 68 -1.33 11.56 -6.88
C CYS A 68 -1.07 10.82 -8.20
N GLY A 69 -1.29 11.49 -9.34
CA GLY A 69 -1.14 10.92 -10.67
C GLY A 69 -2.47 10.78 -11.43
N ILE A 70 -3.60 10.77 -10.73
CA ILE A 70 -4.91 10.46 -11.31
C ILE A 70 -5.31 11.37 -12.48
N ASN A 71 -4.95 12.66 -12.41
CA ASN A 71 -5.24 13.63 -13.48
C ASN A 71 -4.39 13.44 -14.75
N ALA A 72 -3.32 12.65 -14.68
CA ALA A 72 -2.50 12.30 -15.85
C ALA A 72 -3.05 11.07 -16.59
N HIS A 73 -3.94 10.28 -15.96
CA HIS A 73 -4.58 9.12 -16.56
C HIS A 73 -5.99 9.49 -17.07
N ASP A 74 -6.37 8.95 -18.23
CA ASP A 74 -7.70 9.21 -18.81
C ASP A 74 -8.85 8.63 -17.97
N ILE A 75 -8.55 7.67 -17.09
CA ILE A 75 -9.52 7.02 -16.19
C ILE A 75 -10.08 8.01 -15.15
N GLY A 76 -9.29 9.01 -14.74
CA GLY A 76 -9.63 9.89 -13.61
C GLY A 76 -9.35 11.36 -13.84
N ARG A 77 -9.20 11.78 -15.09
CA ARG A 77 -8.98 13.18 -15.47
C ARG A 77 -10.12 14.06 -14.96
N GLY A 78 -9.81 14.98 -14.05
CA GLY A 78 -10.78 15.93 -13.48
C GLY A 78 -11.57 15.42 -12.28
N MET A 79 -11.16 14.29 -11.69
CA MET A 79 -11.82 13.67 -10.52
C MET A 79 -11.37 14.26 -9.16
N CYS A 80 -10.54 15.30 -9.17
CA CYS A 80 -9.98 15.95 -7.96
C CYS A 80 -10.78 17.15 -7.49
#